data_AF-A0A967DDZ6-F1
#
_entry.id   AF-A0A967DDZ6-F1
#
_cell.length_a   1.000
_cell.length_b   1.000
_cell.length_c   1.000
_cell.angle_alpha   90.00
_cell.angle_beta   90.00
_cell.angle_gamma   90.00
#
_symmetry.space_group_name_H-M   'P 1'
#
loop_
_entity.id
_entity.type
_entity.pdbx_description
1 polymer ?
#
loop_
_entity_poly.entity_id
_entity_poly.type
_entity_poly.pdbx_seq_one_letter_code
_entity_poly.pdbx_strand_id
1 'polypeptide(L)'
;MQDLGNAINESLSDSDNIAEAIGEIKRAGYDVFLVLEATIGFNKRDDDDAPDTDEMADQPLETTGKVSFTTHDHRFLKALRIAVDEDA
;
A
#
# COMPACT_ATOMS: atom_id res chain seq x y z
N MET A 1 12.09 -3.35 11.52
CA MET A 1 11.33 -4.49 10.94
C MET A 1 10.69 -5.35 12.02
N GLN A 2 11.42 -5.66 13.10
CA GLN A 2 10.89 -6.45 14.22
C GLN A 2 9.66 -5.80 14.88
N ASP A 3 9.64 -4.47 15.00
CA ASP A 3 8.51 -3.76 15.63
C ASP A 3 7.20 -3.86 14.83
N LEU A 4 7.28 -3.86 13.50
CA LEU A 4 6.11 -4.03 12.65
C LEU A 4 5.58 -5.46 12.69
N GLY A 5 6.48 -6.44 12.69
CA GLY A 5 6.11 -7.85 12.89
C GLY A 5 5.44 -8.07 14.25
N ASN A 6 5.98 -7.47 15.31
CA ASN A 6 5.40 -7.52 16.65
C ASN A 6 4.02 -6.84 16.69
N ALA A 7 3.88 -5.63 16.12
CA ALA A 7 2.63 -4.90 16.09
C ALA A 7 1.53 -5.64 15.31
N ILE A 8 1.88 -6.28 14.19
CA ILE A 8 0.93 -7.12 13.44
C ILE A 8 0.51 -8.32 14.27
N ASN A 9 1.45 -9.00 14.93
CA ASN A 9 1.14 -10.19 15.74
C ASN A 9 0.26 -9.84 16.95
N GLU A 10 0.53 -8.72 17.61
CA GLU A 10 -0.29 -8.18 18.69
C GLU A 10 -1.69 -7.82 18.18
N SER A 11 -1.79 -7.08 17.07
CA SER A 11 -3.08 -6.72 16.44
C SER A 11 -3.91 -7.94 16.05
N LEU A 12 -3.26 -9.01 15.60
CA LEU A 12 -3.91 -10.25 15.20
C LEU A 12 -4.38 -11.06 16.43
N SER A 13 -3.57 -11.08 17.48
CA SER A 13 -3.85 -11.79 18.74
C SER A 13 -4.99 -11.13 19.52
N ASP A 14 -5.09 -9.81 19.44
CA ASP A 14 -6.13 -9.01 20.12
C ASP A 14 -7.41 -8.85 19.29
N SER A 15 -7.46 -9.41 18.08
CA SER A 15 -8.63 -9.29 17.20
C SER A 15 -9.72 -10.30 17.56
N ASP A 16 -10.79 -9.80 18.19
CA ASP A 16 -11.98 -10.61 18.52
C ASP A 16 -12.59 -11.30 17.30
N ASN A 17 -12.66 -10.61 16.16
CA ASN A 17 -13.20 -11.15 14.91
C ASN A 17 -12.42 -12.37 14.43
N ILE A 18 -11.08 -12.32 14.53
CA ILE A 18 -10.22 -13.45 14.11
C ILE A 18 -10.34 -14.58 15.12
N ALA A 19 -10.36 -14.27 16.42
CA ALA A 19 -10.53 -15.26 17.47
C ALA A 19 -11.85 -16.03 17.36
N GLU A 20 -12.96 -15.35 17.04
CA GLU A 20 -14.26 -15.96 16.83
C GLU A 20 -14.25 -16.93 15.64
N ALA A 21 -13.71 -16.50 14.49
CA ALA A 21 -13.59 -17.34 13.30
C ALA A 21 -12.73 -18.59 13.55
N ILE A 22 -11.59 -18.43 14.24
CA ILE A 22 -10.74 -19.57 14.65
C ILE A 22 -11.50 -20.51 15.60
N GLY A 23 -12.29 -19.95 16.51
CA GLY A 23 -13.12 -20.71 17.45
C GLY A 23 -14.16 -21.57 16.74
N GLU A 24 -14.83 -21.04 15.71
CA GLU A 24 -15.75 -21.82 14.87
C GLU A 24 -15.06 -22.98 14.17
N ILE A 25 -13.88 -22.73 13.60
CA ILE A 25 -13.09 -23.76 12.90
C ILE A 25 -12.63 -24.85 13.88
N LYS A 26 -12.17 -24.48 15.09
CA LYS A 26 -11.83 -25.44 16.15
C LYS A 26 -13.04 -26.25 16.61
N ARG A 27 -14.22 -25.63 16.77
CA ARG A 27 -15.47 -26.33 17.13
C ARG A 27 -15.91 -27.33 16.07
N ALA A 28 -15.59 -27.09 14.81
CA ALA A 28 -15.81 -28.04 13.72
C ALA A 28 -14.83 -29.23 13.73
N GLY A 29 -13.87 -29.28 14.67
CA GLY A 29 -12.94 -30.40 14.86
C GLY A 29 -11.60 -30.26 14.16
N TYR A 30 -11.26 -29.07 13.65
CA TYR A 30 -9.99 -28.81 12.99
C TYR A 30 -8.94 -28.26 13.96
N ASP A 31 -7.68 -28.65 13.74
CA ASP A 31 -6.53 -28.01 14.40
C ASP A 31 -6.06 -26.83 13.54
N VAL A 32 -5.88 -25.67 14.18
CA VAL A 32 -5.68 -24.38 13.48
C VAL A 32 -4.29 -23.85 13.81
N PHE A 33 -3.48 -23.70 12.76
CA PHE A 33 -2.20 -22.99 12.80
C PHE A 33 -2.27 -21.82 11.82
N LEU A 34 -1.75 -20.66 12.23
CA LEU A 34 -1.77 -19.45 11.43
C LEU A 34 -0.33 -19.03 11.14
N VAL A 35 -0.01 -18.88 9.86
CA VAL A 35 1.28 -18.35 9.39
C VAL A 35 0.97 -17.15 8.53
N LEU A 36 1.56 -16.00 8.86
CA LEU A 36 1.34 -14.75 8.15
C LEU A 36 2.62 -14.33 7.43
N GLU A 37 2.56 -14.27 6.10
CA GLU A 37 3.61 -13.73 5.25
C GLU A 37 3.14 -12.41 4.66
N ALA A 38 3.75 -11.30 5.06
CA ALA A 38 3.48 -9.98 4.51
C ALA A 38 4.77 -9.40 3.91
N THR A 39 4.72 -8.97 2.65
CA THR A 39 5.82 -8.23 2.01
C THR A 39 5.50 -6.75 2.01
N ILE A 40 6.36 -5.94 2.63
CA ILE A 40 6.11 -4.51 2.81
C ILE A 40 7.24 -3.74 2.12
N GLY A 41 6.87 -2.98 1.09
CA GLY A 41 7.77 -2.09 0.37
C GLY A 41 7.81 -0.71 1.00
N PHE A 42 9.00 -0.15 1.19
CA PHE A 42 9.19 1.22 1.66
C PHE A 42 9.79 2.04 0.53
N ASN A 43 9.26 3.26 0.32
CA ASN A 43 9.91 4.27 -0.51
C ASN A 43 10.30 5.44 0.40
N LYS A 44 11.59 5.75 0.48
CA LYS A 44 12.07 6.88 1.28
C LYS A 44 11.78 8.15 0.50
N ARG A 45 10.87 8.98 1.01
CA ARG A 45 10.75 10.37 0.55
C ARG A 45 11.94 11.09 1.18
N ASP A 46 12.88 11.54 0.35
CA ASP A 46 13.96 12.39 0.82
C ASP A 46 13.36 13.77 1.11
N ASP A 47 13.65 14.32 2.30
CA ASP A 47 13.14 15.62 2.78
C ASP A 47 13.65 16.83 1.97
N ASP A 48 14.35 16.61 0.85
CA ASP A 48 14.87 17.66 -0.04
C ASP A 48 13.93 18.02 -1.20
N ASP A 49 12.82 17.29 -1.39
CA ASP A 49 11.74 17.69 -2.32
C ASP A 49 10.52 18.18 -1.53
N ALA A 50 10.68 19.34 -0.90
CA ALA A 50 9.54 20.23 -0.69
C ALA A 50 9.14 20.83 -2.04
N PRO A 51 7.93 20.52 -2.51
CA PRO A 51 7.04 21.60 -2.84
C PRO A 51 5.87 21.55 -1.85
N ASP A 52 5.65 22.67 -1.17
CA ASP A 52 4.42 22.99 -0.47
C ASP A 52 3.21 22.46 -1.23
N THR A 53 2.45 21.51 -0.66
CA THR A 53 0.97 21.50 -0.65
C THR A 53 0.46 20.26 0.07
N ASP A 54 0.44 20.33 1.40
CA ASP A 54 -0.75 19.91 2.11
C ASP A 54 -1.84 20.93 1.76
N GLU A 55 -2.76 20.57 0.87
CA GLU A 55 -4.12 21.08 0.90
C GLU A 55 -5.04 20.13 0.12
N MET A 56 -5.70 19.27 0.89
CA MET A 56 -6.99 18.70 0.49
C MET A 56 -7.96 19.86 0.24
N ALA A 57 -8.06 20.33 -1.00
CA ALA A 57 -9.12 21.23 -1.43
C ALA A 57 -9.70 20.74 -2.76
N ASP A 58 -10.86 20.12 -2.62
CA ASP A 58 -11.87 19.80 -3.62
C ASP A 58 -12.00 20.91 -4.69
N GLN A 59 -11.41 20.72 -5.87
CA GLN A 59 -11.60 21.60 -7.04
C GLN A 59 -11.78 20.76 -8.31
N PRO A 60 -12.75 21.09 -9.18
CA PRO A 60 -13.07 20.28 -10.36
C PRO A 60 -11.94 20.30 -11.38
N LEU A 61 -11.68 19.11 -11.93
CA LEU A 61 -10.66 18.80 -12.93
C LEU A 61 -10.89 19.61 -14.23
N GLU A 62 -10.14 20.70 -14.44
CA GLU A 62 -10.01 21.31 -15.76
C GLU A 62 -8.92 20.58 -16.56
N THR A 63 -9.37 19.86 -17.58
CA THR A 63 -8.62 19.02 -18.50
C THR A 63 -7.72 19.82 -19.44
N THR A 64 -6.61 20.38 -18.95
CA THR A 64 -5.46 20.78 -19.80
C THR A 64 -4.17 20.80 -18.96
N GLY A 65 -3.88 19.73 -18.24
CA GLY A 65 -2.60 19.60 -17.54
C GLY A 65 -1.56 18.99 -18.47
N LYS A 66 -0.55 19.76 -18.91
CA LYS A 66 0.70 19.14 -19.37
C LYS A 66 1.26 18.36 -18.20
N VAL A 67 1.03 17.05 -18.18
CA VAL A 67 1.57 16.15 -17.17
C VAL A 67 3.06 16.05 -17.46
N SER A 68 3.89 16.73 -16.68
CA SER A 68 5.33 16.61 -16.76
C SER A 68 5.74 15.28 -16.14
N PHE A 69 6.03 14.28 -16.97
CA PHE A 69 6.52 13.00 -16.49
C PHE A 69 7.99 13.10 -16.09
N THR A 70 8.34 12.55 -14.93
CA THR A 70 9.72 12.43 -14.48
C THR A 70 10.37 11.19 -15.11
N THR A 71 11.71 11.09 -15.08
CA THR A 71 12.44 9.90 -15.57
C THR A 71 12.06 8.62 -14.82
N HIS A 72 11.57 8.75 -13.58
CA HIS A 72 11.08 7.63 -12.80
C HIS A 72 9.72 7.14 -13.30
N ASP A 73 8.82 8.06 -13.63
CA ASP A 73 7.48 7.75 -14.14
C ASP A 73 7.55 6.96 -15.46
N HIS A 74 8.45 7.35 -16.37
CA HIS A 74 8.67 6.58 -17.61
C HIS A 74 9.14 5.15 -17.34
N ARG A 75 10.01 4.92 -16.34
CA ARG A 75 10.46 3.57 -15.98
C ARG A 75 9.32 2.75 -15.37
N PHE A 76 8.50 3.38 -14.53
CA PHE A 76 7.35 2.75 -13.91
C PHE A 76 6.27 2.37 -14.94
N LEU A 77 5.87 3.31 -15.80
CA LEU A 77 4.88 3.07 -16.85
C LEU A 77 5.34 1.99 -17.84
N LYS A 78 6.65 1.96 -18.16
CA LYS A 78 7.25 0.89 -18.96
C LYS A 78 7.20 -0.48 -18.28
N ALA A 79 7.39 -0.55 -16.96
CA ALA A 79 7.26 -1.79 -16.19
C ALA A 79 5.81 -2.32 -16.19
N LEU A 80 4.83 -1.41 -16.19
CA LEU A 80 3.41 -1.74 -16.32
C LEU A 80 2.96 -1.99 -17.77
N ARG A 81 3.87 -1.95 -18.76
CA ARG A 81 3.57 -2.02 -20.21
C ARG A 81 2.56 -0.96 -20.67
N ILE A 82 2.47 0.15 -19.97
CA ILE A 82 1.66 1.30 -20.39
C ILE A 82 2.52 2.08 -21.39
N ALA A 83 2.11 2.07 -22.66
CA ALA A 83 2.79 2.86 -23.68
C ALA A 83 2.46 4.33 -23.47
N VAL A 84 3.50 5.15 -23.28
CA VAL A 84 3.39 6.61 -23.32
C VAL A 84 3.88 7.02 -24.70
N ASP A 85 2.95 7.17 -25.65
CA ASP A 85 3.24 7.76 -26.96
C ASP A 85 3.26 9.28 -26.77
N GLU A 86 4.44 9.89 -26.82
CA GLU A 86 4.59 11.34 -26.95
C GLU A 86 4.93 11.67 -28.41
N ASP A 87 3.88 11.79 -29.23
CA ASP A 87 3.95 12.51 -30.51
C ASP A 87 2.69 13.41 -30.62
N ALA A 88 2.83 14.66 -30.15
CA ALA A 88 2.10 15.86 -30.60
C ALA A 88 2.69 17.15 -30.00
#